data_AF-A0A010Z052-F1
#
_entry.id   AF-A0A010Z052-F1
#
_cell.length_a   1.000
_cell.length_b   1.000
_cell.length_c   1.000
_cell.angle_alpha   90.00
_cell.angle_beta   90.00
_cell.angle_gamma   90.00
#
_symmetry.space_group_name_H-M   'P 1'
#
loop_
_entity.id
_entity.type
_entity.pdbx_description
1 polymer ?
#
loop_
_entity_poly.entity_id
_entity_poly.type
_entity_poly.pdbx_seq_one_letter_code
_entity_poly.pdbx_strand_id
1 'polypeptide(L)'
;MSAHDPCFDPPSRPGAAAGGTSPWRVWPLGRNRWLLLREDDPIAELGVLGTAEWWVRPIGDDLPWAETYGGRSAASRAVIVWWLHTHPFGADE
;
A
#
# COMPACT_ATOMS: atom_id res chain seq x y z
N MET A 1 -21.37 -6.94 -6.58
CA MET A 1 -21.39 -5.63 -5.91
C MET A 1 -19.96 -5.32 -5.50
N SER A 2 -19.23 -4.49 -6.24
CA SER A 2 -17.87 -4.08 -5.83
C SER A 2 -18.03 -3.03 -4.74
N ALA A 3 -17.59 -3.36 -3.52
CA ALA A 3 -17.48 -2.38 -2.46
C ALA A 3 -16.47 -1.32 -2.91
N HIS A 4 -16.89 -0.05 -2.93
CA HIS A 4 -15.97 1.07 -3.03
C HIS A 4 -15.02 0.98 -1.85
N ASP A 5 -13.74 0.80 -2.14
CA ASP A 5 -12.69 0.85 -1.14
C ASP A 5 -11.93 2.17 -1.35
N PRO A 6 -12.21 3.19 -0.51
CA PRO A 6 -11.64 4.52 -0.66
C PRO A 6 -10.10 4.53 -0.52
N CYS A 7 -9.49 3.45 -0.03
CA CYS A 7 -8.05 3.27 -0.01
C CYS A 7 -7.45 3.00 -1.41
N PHE A 8 -8.26 2.49 -2.34
CA PHE A 8 -7.81 2.00 -3.65
C PHE A 8 -8.39 2.78 -4.83
N ASP A 9 -9.28 3.73 -4.55
CA ASP A 9 -9.72 4.71 -5.53
C ASP A 9 -8.56 5.67 -5.86
N PRO A 10 -8.33 6.00 -7.15
CA PRO A 10 -7.30 6.96 -7.52
C PRO A 10 -7.62 8.30 -6.85
N PRO A 11 -6.63 8.98 -6.24
CA PRO A 11 -6.89 10.26 -5.62
C PRO A 11 -7.42 11.22 -6.68
N SER A 12 -8.58 11.83 -6.42
CA SER A 12 -8.90 13.08 -7.08
C SER A 12 -7.83 14.11 -6.67
N ARG A 13 -7.52 15.05 -7.58
CA ARG A 13 -6.53 16.13 -7.42
C ARG A 13 -6.41 16.62 -5.97
N PRO A 14 -5.19 17.00 -5.51
CA PRO A 14 -4.98 17.41 -4.13
C PRO A 14 -5.93 18.57 -3.80
N GLY A 15 -6.83 18.34 -2.83
CA GLY A 15 -7.86 19.30 -2.40
C GLY A 15 -9.26 18.72 -2.12
N ALA A 16 -9.57 17.47 -2.48
CA ALA A 16 -10.87 16.87 -2.19
C ALA A 16 -10.83 15.96 -0.94
N ALA A 17 -11.03 16.55 0.24
CA ALA A 17 -11.28 15.79 1.46
C ALA A 17 -12.77 15.83 1.83
N ALA A 18 -13.42 14.67 1.95
CA ALA A 18 -14.64 14.48 2.73
C ALA A 18 -14.88 12.97 2.99
N GLY A 19 -14.78 12.56 4.25
CA GLY A 19 -14.78 11.15 4.70
C GLY A 19 -13.38 10.77 5.15
N GLY A 20 -13.20 10.41 6.43
CA GLY A 20 -11.88 10.22 7.06
C GLY A 20 -10.92 9.48 6.12
N THR A 21 -9.99 10.23 5.53
CA THR A 21 -9.12 9.69 4.49
C THR A 21 -8.24 8.65 5.16
N SER A 22 -8.38 7.39 4.72
CA SER A 22 -7.44 6.33 5.10
C SER A 22 -6.02 6.91 5.02
N PRO A 23 -5.19 6.76 6.07
CA PRO A 23 -3.83 7.28 6.03
C PRO A 23 -3.03 6.62 4.90
N TRP A 24 -3.50 5.47 4.42
CA TRP A 24 -2.90 4.68 3.35
C TRP A 24 -3.28 5.18 1.96
N ARG A 25 -2.27 5.36 1.11
CA ARG A 25 -2.44 5.73 -0.30
C ARG A 25 -1.52 4.89 -1.18
N VAL A 26 -1.98 4.55 -2.38
CA VAL A 26 -1.14 3.91 -3.41
C VAL A 26 -0.83 4.93 -4.50
N TRP A 27 0.45 5.26 -4.68
CA TRP A 27 0.94 6.24 -5.64
C TRP A 27 1.63 5.56 -6.82
N PRO A 28 1.30 5.89 -8.09
CA PRO A 28 1.99 5.31 -9.24
C PRO A 28 3.42 5.84 -9.37
N LEU A 29 4.40 4.94 -9.51
CA LEU A 29 5.81 5.29 -9.82
C LEU A 29 6.15 5.08 -11.30
N GLY A 30 5.47 4.14 -11.96
CA GLY A 30 5.67 3.82 -13.37
C GLY A 30 4.64 2.81 -13.86
N ARG A 31 4.83 2.29 -15.07
CA ARG A 31 3.84 1.40 -15.72
C ARG A 31 3.48 0.16 -14.87
N ASN A 32 4.47 -0.41 -14.19
CA ASN A 32 4.34 -1.67 -13.45
C ASN A 32 4.75 -1.52 -11.97
N ARG A 33 4.83 -0.30 -11.46
CA ARG A 33 5.37 0.01 -10.12
C ARG A 33 4.54 1.07 -9.42
N TRP A 34 4.30 0.86 -8.13
CA TRP A 34 3.55 1.75 -7.25
C TRP A 34 4.26 1.83 -5.90
N LEU A 35 3.96 2.90 -5.17
CA LEU A 35 4.43 3.15 -3.82
C LEU A 35 3.22 3.14 -2.89
N LEU A 36 3.26 2.31 -1.86
CA LEU A 36 2.32 2.38 -0.75
C LEU A 36 2.86 3.40 0.26
N LEU A 37 2.04 4.41 0.52
CA LEU A 37 2.31 5.53 1.42
C LEU A 37 1.40 5.43 2.65
N ARG A 38 1.87 5.91 3.81
CA ARG A 38 1.06 6.26 4.98
C ARG A 38 1.29 7.74 5.30
N GLU A 39 0.28 8.60 5.20
CA GLU A 39 0.42 10.03 5.53
C GLU A 39 1.60 10.74 4.83
N ASP A 40 1.93 10.30 3.60
CA ASP A 40 3.06 10.71 2.76
C ASP A 40 4.40 9.99 3.01
N ASP A 41 4.51 9.18 4.07
CA ASP A 41 5.68 8.35 4.32
C ASP A 41 5.70 7.09 3.44
N PRO A 42 6.81 6.81 2.73
CA PRO A 42 6.93 5.65 1.86
C PRO A 42 7.14 4.36 2.68
N ILE A 43 6.16 3.46 2.64
CA ILE A 43 6.17 2.21 3.41
C ILE A 43 6.69 1.04 2.57
N ALA A 44 6.20 0.89 1.36
CA ALA A 44 6.60 -0.21 0.49
C ALA A 44 6.43 0.13 -0.98
N GLU A 45 7.25 -0.49 -1.80
CA GLU A 45 7.04 -0.57 -3.22
C GLU A 45 6.23 -1.82 -3.59
N LEU A 46 5.31 -1.65 -4.52
CA LEU A 46 4.49 -2.70 -5.11
C LEU A 46 4.81 -2.76 -6.60
N GLY A 47 4.84 -3.94 -7.17
CA GLY A 47 4.93 -4.05 -8.62
C GLY A 47 4.27 -5.29 -9.16
N VAL A 48 4.12 -5.33 -10.48
CA VAL A 48 3.56 -6.48 -11.19
C VAL A 48 4.66 -7.18 -11.98
N LEU A 49 4.74 -8.50 -11.85
CA LEU A 49 5.58 -9.37 -12.67
C LEU A 49 4.96 -9.56 -14.06
N GLY A 50 5.76 -10.05 -15.01
CA GLY A 50 5.26 -10.42 -16.33
C GLY A 50 4.15 -11.49 -16.31
N THR A 51 4.01 -12.22 -15.21
CA THR A 51 2.99 -13.25 -14.94
C THR A 51 1.67 -12.70 -14.39
N ALA A 52 1.51 -11.38 -14.32
CA ALA A 52 0.38 -10.69 -13.65
C ALA A 52 0.32 -10.83 -12.12
N GLU A 53 1.29 -11.54 -11.53
CA GLU A 53 1.48 -11.61 -10.09
C GLU A 53 2.06 -10.32 -9.52
N TRP A 54 1.68 -9.99 -8.29
CA TRP A 54 2.14 -8.78 -7.62
C TRP A 54 3.22 -9.09 -6.60
N TRP A 55 4.32 -8.34 -6.63
CA TRP A 55 5.37 -8.42 -5.63
C TRP A 55 5.33 -7.18 -4.73
N VAL A 56 5.94 -7.33 -3.56
CA VAL A 56 6.03 -6.29 -2.53
C VAL A 56 7.49 -6.17 -2.07
N ARG A 57 7.94 -4.94 -1.83
CA ARG A 57 9.22 -4.63 -1.22
C ARG A 57 9.08 -3.45 -0.25
N PRO A 58 9.05 -3.66 1.08
CA PRO A 58 9.09 -2.60 2.06
C PRO A 58 10.32 -1.72 1.89
N ILE A 59 10.20 -0.51 2.36
CA ILE A 59 11.26 0.49 2.32
C ILE A 59 11.83 0.59 3.73
N GLY A 60 13.15 0.45 3.85
CA GLY A 60 13.85 0.49 5.13
C GLY A 60 13.90 -0.84 5.89
N ASP A 61 13.11 -1.82 5.47
CA ASP A 61 13.05 -3.17 6.07
C ASP A 61 13.13 -4.27 5.01
N ASP A 62 13.69 -5.41 5.39
CA ASP A 62 13.55 -6.66 4.63
C ASP A 62 12.24 -7.35 5.02
N LEU A 63 11.43 -7.80 4.05
CA LEU A 63 10.32 -8.68 4.39
C LEU A 63 10.87 -10.00 4.93
N PRO A 64 10.24 -10.57 5.96
CA PRO A 64 10.56 -11.93 6.38
C PRO A 64 10.18 -12.98 5.33
N TRP A 65 9.44 -12.61 4.28
CA TRP A 65 8.98 -13.51 3.25
C TRP A 65 8.97 -12.85 1.86
N ALA A 66 9.37 -13.60 0.84
CA ALA A 66 9.10 -13.27 -0.55
C ALA A 66 7.82 -13.99 -0.97
N GLU A 67 6.73 -13.25 -1.16
CA GLU A 67 5.45 -13.81 -1.63
C GLU A 67 4.89 -12.94 -2.76
N THR A 68 4.32 -13.62 -3.75
CA THR A 68 3.54 -12.99 -4.82
C THR A 68 2.06 -13.02 -4.47
N TYR A 69 1.35 -11.96 -4.84
CA TYR A 69 -0.07 -11.78 -4.57
C TYR A 69 -0.88 -11.81 -5.86
N GLY A 70 -2.10 -12.36 -5.82
CA GLY A 70 -2.99 -12.44 -6.98
C GLY A 70 -3.54 -11.08 -7.47
N GLY A 71 -3.20 -9.97 -6.81
CA GLY A 71 -3.62 -8.64 -7.24
C GLY A 71 -3.11 -7.52 -6.33
N ARG A 72 -3.20 -6.27 -6.84
CA ARG A 72 -2.78 -5.05 -6.14
C ARG A 72 -3.34 -4.95 -4.73
N SER A 73 -4.65 -5.14 -4.57
CA SER A 73 -5.32 -5.01 -3.27
C SER A 73 -4.83 -6.04 -2.24
N ALA A 74 -4.53 -7.26 -2.68
CA ALA A 74 -3.97 -8.29 -1.80
C ALA A 74 -2.55 -7.92 -1.36
N ALA A 75 -1.70 -7.49 -2.30
CA ALA A 75 -0.35 -7.01 -2.02
C ALA A 75 -0.34 -5.82 -1.04
N SER A 76 -1.18 -4.81 -1.27
CA SER A 76 -1.29 -3.65 -0.39
C SER A 76 -1.80 -4.02 1.01
N ARG A 77 -2.84 -4.86 1.12
CA ARG A 77 -3.36 -5.30 2.42
C ARG A 77 -2.33 -6.10 3.21
N ALA A 78 -1.53 -6.94 2.56
CA ALA A 78 -0.47 -7.70 3.21
C ALA A 78 0.55 -6.75 3.87
N VAL A 79 0.99 -5.70 3.16
CA VAL A 79 1.88 -4.68 3.74
C VAL A 79 1.23 -3.94 4.89
N ILE A 80 -0.02 -3.51 4.75
CA ILE A 80 -0.72 -2.77 5.81
C ILE A 80 -0.79 -3.62 7.08
N VAL A 81 -1.21 -4.89 6.95
CA VAL A 81 -1.28 -5.81 8.09
C VAL A 81 0.11 -6.01 8.71
N TRP A 82 1.13 -6.29 7.89
CA TRP A 82 2.50 -6.42 8.36
C TRP A 82 2.98 -5.19 9.12
N TRP A 83 2.83 -4.00 8.54
CA TRP A 83 3.28 -2.74 9.12
C TRP A 83 2.58 -2.45 10.45
N LEU A 84 1.27 -2.66 10.53
CA LEU A 84 0.50 -2.49 11.77
C LEU A 84 0.95 -3.46 12.88
N HIS A 85 1.46 -4.64 12.52
CA HIS A 85 2.01 -5.60 13.48
C HIS A 85 3.45 -5.30 13.89
N THR A 86 4.26 -4.71 13.01
CA THR A 86 5.67 -4.37 13.29
C THR A 86 5.84 -2.99 13.91
N HIS A 87 4.87 -2.10 13.70
CA HIS A 87 4.82 -0.74 14.25
C HIS A 87 3.53 -0.60 15.08
N PRO A 88 3.43 -1.31 16.23
CA PRO A 88 2.26 -1.19 17.08
C PRO A 88 2.07 0.27 17.47
N PHE A 89 0.82 0.75 17.38
CA PHE A 89 0.48 2.11 17.79
C PHE A 89 0.92 2.33 19.25
N GLY A 90 1.97 3.14 19.46
CA GLY A 90 2.47 3.51 20.80
C GLY A 90 3.89 3.05 21.13
N ALA A 91 4.89 3.42 20.31
CA ALA A 91 6.30 3.42 20.73
C ALA A 91 6.90 4.83 20.84
N ASP A 92 6.06 5.86 20.76
CA ASP A 92 6.38 7.23 21.16
C ASP A 92 5.33 7.65 22.20
N GLU A 93 5.81 7.75 23.45
CA GLU A 93 5.32 8.49 24.65
C GLU A 93 3.82 8.65 24.93
#